data_AF-A0A800A7Y2-F1
#
_entry.id   AF-A0A800A7Y2-F1
#
_cell.length_a   1.000
_cell.length_b   1.000
_cell.length_c   1.000
_cell.angle_alpha   90.00
_cell.angle_beta   90.00
_cell.angle_gamma   90.00
#
_symmetry.space_group_name_H-M   'P 1'
#
loop_
_entity.id
_entity.type
_entity.pdbx_description
1 polymer ?
#
loop_
_entity_poly.entity_id
_entity_poly.type
_entity_poly.pdbx_seq_one_letter_code
_entity_poly.pdbx_strand_id
1 'polypeptide(L)'
;MDGYRVGGKTGTANKLGADGRYTEVTRATFVGMAPISDPKIVVAVLIDAPAWEYRTGGKAAAPVFAQVMEQALYRLGVAPDGLDR
;
A
#
# COMPACT_ATOMS: atom_id res chain seq x y z
N MET A 1 -9.93 5.96 3.47
CA MET A 1 -10.21 5.26 4.74
C MET A 1 -11.16 6.13 5.50
N ASP A 2 -12.24 5.57 5.99
CA ASP A 2 -13.27 6.34 6.68
C ASP A 2 -12.66 6.94 7.95
N GLY A 3 -12.71 8.27 8.04
CA GLY A 3 -12.17 9.04 9.17
C GLY A 3 -10.65 9.23 9.22
N TYR A 4 -9.83 8.52 8.44
CA TYR A 4 -8.36 8.69 8.44
C TYR A 4 -7.83 9.33 7.17
N ARG A 5 -6.98 10.34 7.32
CA ARG A 5 -6.11 10.86 6.26
C ARG A 5 -4.87 9.99 6.18
N VAL A 6 -4.56 9.58 4.96
CA VAL A 6 -3.51 8.63 4.67
C VAL A 6 -2.60 9.21 3.60
N GLY A 7 -1.30 9.10 3.83
CA GLY A 7 -0.29 9.41 2.83
C GLY A 7 0.45 8.13 2.46
N GLY A 8 0.73 7.97 1.19
CA GLY A 8 1.45 6.79 0.72
C GLY A 8 1.86 6.93 -0.73
N LYS A 9 2.69 5.97 -1.15
CA LYS A 9 3.26 5.92 -2.49
C LYS A 9 3.12 4.53 -3.07
N THR A 10 2.66 4.49 -4.31
CA THR A 10 2.67 3.28 -5.15
C THR A 10 4.04 3.06 -5.76
N GLY A 11 4.43 1.79 -5.88
CA GLY A 11 5.57 1.33 -6.67
C GLY A 11 5.16 0.20 -7.60
N THR A 12 5.79 0.15 -8.77
CA THR A 12 5.62 -0.95 -9.73
C THR A 12 6.94 -1.10 -10.46
N ALA A 13 7.57 -2.25 -10.30
CA ALA A 13 8.88 -2.53 -10.88
C ALA A 13 8.84 -3.84 -11.63
N ASN A 14 9.32 -3.84 -12.87
CA ASN A 14 9.56 -5.05 -13.65
C ASN A 14 10.68 -5.86 -12.99
N LYS A 15 10.50 -7.18 -12.90
CA LYS A 15 11.51 -8.10 -12.35
C LYS A 15 12.65 -8.27 -13.34
N LEU A 16 13.88 -8.34 -12.83
CA LEU A 16 15.05 -8.69 -13.62
C LEU A 16 15.03 -10.19 -13.95
N GLY A 17 15.14 -10.54 -15.22
CA GLY A 17 15.29 -11.90 -15.71
C GLY A 17 16.72 -12.41 -15.52
N ALA A 18 16.90 -13.73 -15.65
CA ALA A 18 18.21 -14.36 -15.53
C ALA A 18 19.20 -13.92 -16.62
N ASP A 19 18.71 -13.40 -17.75
CA ASP A 19 19.49 -12.84 -18.85
C ASP A 19 19.91 -11.37 -18.61
N GLY A 20 19.62 -10.82 -17.42
CA GLY A 20 19.92 -9.44 -17.05
C GLY A 20 18.99 -8.41 -17.69
N ARG A 21 17.89 -8.83 -18.33
CA ARG A 21 16.88 -7.92 -18.90
C ARG A 21 15.63 -7.84 -18.04
N TYR A 22 14.89 -6.74 -18.12
CA TYR A 22 13.60 -6.64 -17.44
C TYR A 22 12.55 -7.53 -18.11
N THR A 23 11.83 -8.29 -17.30
CA THR A 23 10.67 -9.11 -17.70
C THR A 23 9.39 -8.31 -17.59
N GLU A 24 8.28 -8.82 -18.14
CA GLU A 24 6.96 -8.19 -17.95
C GLU A 24 6.30 -8.49 -16.60
N VAL A 25 6.86 -9.44 -15.83
CA VAL A 25 6.43 -9.77 -14.48
C VAL A 25 6.83 -8.64 -13.55
N THR A 26 5.92 -8.18 -12.68
CA THR A 26 6.19 -7.05 -11.79
C THR A 26 6.24 -7.44 -10.31
N ARG A 27 6.81 -6.53 -9.52
CA ARG A 27 6.54 -6.36 -8.10
C ARG A 27 5.66 -5.13 -7.94
N ALA A 28 4.49 -5.32 -7.35
CA ALA A 28 3.54 -4.25 -7.05
C ALA A 28 3.66 -3.89 -5.58
N THR A 29 3.90 -2.61 -5.27
CA THR A 29 4.09 -2.16 -3.89
C THR A 29 3.22 -0.96 -3.54
N PHE A 30 2.88 -0.87 -2.26
CA PHE A 30 2.33 0.33 -1.65
C PHE A 30 2.96 0.50 -0.27
N VAL A 31 3.52 1.67 0.00
CA VAL A 31 4.00 2.02 1.34
C VAL A 31 3.27 3.28 1.77
N GLY A 32 2.72 3.28 2.99
CA GLY A 32 1.99 4.42 3.50
C GLY A 32 1.96 4.48 5.02
N MET A 33 1.46 5.59 5.52
CA MET A 33 1.40 5.93 6.93
C MET A 33 0.10 6.64 7.26
N ALA A 34 -0.39 6.44 8.47
CA ALA A 34 -1.59 7.06 8.98
C ALA A 34 -1.59 7.13 10.52
N PRO A 35 -2.37 8.07 11.12
CA PRO A 35 -2.97 9.25 10.48
C PRO A 35 -1.90 10.24 9.98
N ILE A 36 -2.19 11.12 9.02
CA ILE A 36 -1.16 12.03 8.46
C ILE A 36 -0.78 13.17 9.40
N SER A 37 -1.72 13.70 10.20
CA SER A 37 -1.38 14.78 11.15
C SER A 37 -0.49 14.34 12.30
N ASP A 38 -0.61 13.08 12.72
CA ASP A 38 0.16 12.51 13.83
C ASP A 38 0.42 11.01 13.56
N PRO A 39 1.43 10.68 12.74
CA PRO A 39 1.65 9.33 12.23
C PRO A 39 1.97 8.32 13.34
N LYS A 40 1.21 7.22 13.38
CA LYS A 40 1.41 6.14 14.37
C LYS A 40 1.94 4.85 13.77
N ILE A 41 1.63 4.59 12.50
CA ILE A 41 1.92 3.32 11.85
C ILE A 41 2.42 3.58 10.43
N VAL A 42 3.44 2.81 10.01
CA VAL A 42 3.84 2.65 8.61
C VAL A 42 3.51 1.22 8.19
N VAL A 43 2.85 1.05 7.05
CA VAL A 43 2.60 -0.26 6.44
C VAL A 43 3.23 -0.29 5.05
N ALA A 44 4.00 -1.35 4.79
CA ALA A 44 4.58 -1.64 3.49
C ALA A 44 4.00 -2.96 2.97
N VAL A 45 3.36 -2.93 1.80
CA VAL A 45 2.83 -4.10 1.11
C VAL A 45 3.63 -4.31 -0.16
N LEU A 46 4.09 -5.54 -0.37
CA LEU A 46 4.70 -6.01 -1.61
C LEU A 46 3.95 -7.26 -2.07
N ILE A 47 3.48 -7.24 -3.31
CA ILE A 47 2.95 -8.40 -4.01
C ILE A 47 3.94 -8.77 -5.11
N ASP A 48 4.53 -9.96 -5.03
CA ASP A 48 5.46 -10.48 -6.03
C ASP A 48 4.68 -11.25 -7.10
N ALA A 49 4.96 -10.96 -8.37
CA ALA A 49 4.32 -11.59 -9.52
C ALA A 49 2.76 -11.63 -9.46
N PRO A 50 2.07 -10.49 -9.24
CA PRO A 50 0.62 -10.44 -9.32
C PRO A 50 0.12 -10.83 -10.72
N ALA A 51 -1.12 -11.31 -10.81
CA ALA A 51 -1.79 -11.53 -12.09
C ALA A 51 -1.79 -10.25 -12.94
N TRP A 52 -1.78 -10.41 -14.26
CA TRP A 52 -1.62 -9.31 -15.22
C TRP A 52 -2.60 -8.15 -15.00
N GLU A 53 -3.85 -8.44 -14.66
CA GLU A 53 -4.89 -7.44 -14.40
C GLU A 53 -4.60 -6.54 -13.17
N TYR A 54 -3.81 -7.03 -12.20
CA TYR A 54 -3.41 -6.33 -10.96
C TYR A 54 -1.94 -5.90 -10.94
N ARG A 55 -1.27 -5.84 -12.10
CA ARG A 55 0.18 -5.66 -12.21
C ARG A 55 0.78 -4.43 -11.50
N THR A 56 -0.03 -3.43 -11.14
CA THR A 56 0.43 -2.17 -10.54
C THR A 56 0.23 -2.12 -9.02
N GLY A 57 1.06 -1.36 -8.33
CA GLY A 57 0.97 -1.12 -6.88
C GLY A 57 -0.38 -0.55 -6.46
N GLY A 58 -0.98 0.31 -7.29
CA GLY A 58 -2.31 0.84 -7.06
C GLY A 58 -3.43 -0.21 -7.15
N LYS A 59 -3.27 -1.24 -7.99
CA LYS A 59 -4.28 -2.29 -8.17
C LYS A 59 -4.10 -3.47 -7.22
N ALA A 60 -2.89 -4.00 -7.07
CA ALA A 60 -2.62 -5.15 -6.21
C ALA A 60 -2.38 -4.75 -4.74
N ALA A 61 -1.49 -3.79 -4.49
CA ALA A 61 -0.99 -3.54 -3.14
C ALA A 61 -1.82 -2.51 -2.35
N ALA A 62 -2.37 -1.49 -3.01
CA ALA A 62 -3.13 -0.44 -2.32
C ALA A 62 -4.40 -0.95 -1.60
N PRO A 63 -5.21 -1.87 -2.16
CA PRO A 63 -6.38 -2.41 -1.46
C PRO A 63 -5.99 -3.22 -0.21
N VAL A 64 -4.90 -4.00 -0.30
CA VAL A 64 -4.37 -4.77 0.84
C VAL A 64 -3.84 -3.83 1.92
N PHE A 65 -3.07 -2.80 1.53
CA PHE A 65 -2.64 -1.75 2.45
C PHE A 65 -3.83 -1.12 3.17
N ALA A 66 -4.92 -0.84 2.43
CA ALA A 66 -6.08 -0.18 3.00
C ALA A 66 -6.73 -1.03 4.11
N GLN A 67 -6.96 -2.32 3.85
CA GLN A 67 -7.55 -3.22 4.84
C GLN A 67 -6.64 -3.41 6.07
N VAL A 68 -5.33 -3.59 5.86
CA VAL A 68 -4.38 -3.82 6.96
C VAL A 68 -4.24 -2.58 7.84
N MET A 69 -4.07 -1.41 7.25
CA MET A 69 -3.88 -0.17 8.01
C MET A 69 -5.15 0.20 8.81
N GLU A 70 -6.34 0.03 8.23
CA GLU A 70 -7.61 0.29 8.93
C GLU A 70 -7.76 -0.62 10.16
N GLN A 71 -7.52 -1.92 10.00
CA GLN A 71 -7.57 -2.88 11.10
C GLN A 71 -6.50 -2.59 12.16
N ALA A 72 -5.30 -2.18 11.76
CA ALA A 72 -4.22 -1.85 12.69
C ALA A 72 -4.57 -0.61 13.53
N LEU A 73 -5.05 0.47 12.90
CA LEU A 73 -5.47 1.69 13.58
C LEU A 73 -6.61 1.43 14.57
N TYR A 74 -7.62 0.66 14.15
CA TYR A 74 -8.73 0.26 15.01
C TYR A 74 -8.25 -0.53 16.23
N ARG A 75 -7.41 -1.56 16.04
CA ARG A 75 -6.91 -2.40 17.14
C ARG A 75 -6.01 -1.65 18.11
N LEU A 76 -5.30 -0.63 17.64
CA LEU A 76 -4.43 0.20 18.47
C LEU A 76 -5.16 1.38 19.12
N GLY A 77 -6.48 1.52 18.89
CA GLY A 77 -7.28 2.61 19.47
C GLY A 77 -6.83 3.99 19.01
N VAL A 78 -6.29 4.11 17.79
CA VAL A 78 -5.87 5.40 17.24
C VAL A 78 -7.11 6.24 16.93
N ALA A 79 -7.07 7.54 17.20
CA ALA A 79 -8.18 8.44 16.89
C ALA A 79 -8.16 8.85 15.39
N PRO A 80 -9.33 8.94 14.72
CA PRO A 80 -9.42 9.46 13.35
C PRO A 80 -9.04 10.95 13.24
N ASP A 81 -8.47 11.37 12.11
CA ASP A 81 -7.98 12.75 11.87
C ASP A 81 -8.62 13.43 10.64
N GLY A 82 -9.69 12.85 10.10
CA GLY A 82 -10.35 13.29 8.87
C GLY A 82 -11.87 13.14 8.91
N LEU A 83 -12.49 13.38 10.07
CA LEU A 83 -13.94 13.31 10.31
C LEU A 83 -14.71 14.53 9.76
N ASP A 84 -14.02 15.65 9.47
CA ASP A 84 -14.64 16.91 9.02
C ASP A 84 -14.88 16.96 7.50
N ARG A 85 -15.46 15.91 6.90
CA ARG A 85 -15.77 15.88 5.46
C ARG A 85 -17.25 16.07 5.17
#